data_AF-B3P594-F1
#
_entry.id   AF-B3P594-F1
#
_cell.length_a   1.000
_cell.length_b   1.000
_cell.length_c   1.000
_cell.angle_alpha   90.00
_cell.angle_beta   90.00
_cell.angle_gamma   90.00
#
_symmetry.space_group_name_H-M   'P 1'
#
loop_
_entity.id
_entity.type
_entity.pdbx_description
1 polymer ?
#
loop_
_entity_poly.entity_id
_entity_poly.type
_entity_poly.pdbx_seq_one_letter_code
_entity_poly.pdbx_strand_id
1 'polypeptide(L)'
;MKPRSQKGQGKPNGKPNKGPGKVAHNQKPYFKNKNKQKAKGDKPNKPEIRNLKRKEKAAQEAAQREKVRAERDAQVKAYKKKRLEKTKAINKRTHKGQPLMKDRMQLLLKQIEDMKRN
;
A
#
# COMPACT_ATOMS: atom_id res chain seq x y z
N MET A 1 9.88 32.82 22.43
CA MET A 1 8.59 32.30 21.91
C MET A 1 8.17 31.10 22.76
N LYS A 2 6.98 31.12 23.36
CA LYS A 2 6.42 29.97 24.12
C LYS A 2 5.35 29.29 23.25
N PRO A 3 5.28 27.95 23.18
CA PRO A 3 4.23 27.28 22.40
C PRO A 3 2.89 27.34 23.13
N ARG A 4 1.84 27.72 22.40
CA ARG A 4 0.44 27.76 22.84
C ARG A 4 -0.12 26.33 22.81
N SER A 5 -0.22 25.67 23.97
CA SER A 5 -0.91 24.38 24.07
C SER A 5 -2.42 24.59 24.07
N GLN A 6 -3.09 24.12 23.03
CA GLN A 6 -4.55 24.05 23.01
C GLN A 6 -5.00 22.81 23.77
N LYS A 7 -5.74 23.04 24.87
CA LYS A 7 -6.41 22.00 25.67
C LYS A 7 -7.40 21.24 24.76
N GLY A 8 -7.23 19.92 24.67
CA GLY A 8 -8.20 19.03 24.03
C GLY A 8 -9.52 19.07 24.82
N GLN A 9 -10.56 19.62 24.19
CA GLN A 9 -11.90 19.64 24.76
C GLN A 9 -12.61 18.31 24.47
N GLY A 10 -12.96 17.60 25.55
CA GLY A 10 -14.23 16.92 25.76
C GLY A 10 -14.72 15.91 24.72
N LYS A 11 -14.73 14.62 25.11
CA LYS A 11 -15.55 13.57 24.50
C LYS A 11 -17.04 13.99 24.51
N PRO A 12 -17.78 13.91 23.39
CA PRO A 12 -19.23 14.06 23.45
C PRO A 12 -19.86 12.75 23.96
N ASN A 13 -20.19 12.72 25.25
CA ASN A 13 -21.09 11.71 25.82
C ASN A 13 -22.54 12.02 25.37
N GLY A 14 -22.88 11.64 24.15
CA GLY A 14 -24.26 11.65 23.65
C GLY A 14 -24.92 10.29 23.85
N LYS A 15 -25.83 10.18 24.83
CA LYS A 15 -26.78 9.06 24.89
C LYS A 15 -27.73 9.16 23.68
N PRO A 16 -27.96 8.12 22.87
CA PRO A 16 -29.02 8.17 21.88
C PRO A 16 -30.39 8.03 22.56
N ASN A 17 -31.22 9.03 22.34
CA ASN A 17 -32.61 9.11 22.75
C ASN A 17 -33.40 7.93 22.13
N LYS A 18 -33.96 7.05 22.96
CA LYS A 18 -34.87 5.99 22.51
C LYS A 18 -36.24 6.60 22.23
N GLY A 19 -36.52 6.95 20.98
CA GLY A 19 -37.88 7.23 20.51
C GLY A 19 -38.75 5.95 20.50
N PRO A 20 -40.08 6.07 20.49
CA PRO A 20 -40.99 4.93 20.52
C PRO A 20 -41.12 4.32 19.12
N GLY A 21 -40.05 3.68 18.65
CA GLY A 21 -40.03 2.85 17.46
C GLY A 21 -39.64 1.44 17.87
N LYS A 22 -40.64 0.59 18.10
CA LYS A 22 -40.47 -0.83 18.39
C LYS A 22 -39.71 -1.51 17.24
N VAL A 23 -38.39 -1.59 17.32
CA VAL A 23 -37.62 -2.49 16.45
C VAL A 23 -37.76 -3.88 17.07
N ALA A 24 -38.71 -4.65 16.55
CA ALA A 24 -38.96 -6.02 16.93
C ALA A 24 -37.64 -6.81 16.90
N HIS A 25 -37.13 -7.15 18.08
CA HIS A 25 -36.02 -8.07 18.20
C HIS A 25 -36.58 -9.45 17.83
N ASN A 26 -36.46 -9.82 16.55
CA ASN A 26 -36.75 -11.18 16.09
C ASN A 26 -35.75 -12.13 16.74
N GLN A 27 -36.05 -12.56 17.97
CA GLN A 27 -35.38 -13.67 18.62
C GLN A 27 -35.72 -14.91 17.80
N LYS A 28 -34.78 -15.32 16.94
CA LYS A 28 -34.88 -16.61 16.26
C LYS A 28 -34.96 -17.69 17.35
N PRO A 29 -35.93 -18.62 17.30
CA PRO A 29 -35.96 -19.72 18.26
C PRO A 29 -34.67 -20.52 18.13
N TYR A 30 -33.96 -20.64 19.25
CA TYR A 30 -32.73 -21.42 19.36
C TYR A 30 -33.10 -22.91 19.32
N PHE A 31 -33.35 -23.45 18.13
CA PHE A 31 -33.48 -24.88 17.92
C PHE A 31 -32.12 -25.53 18.16
N LYS A 32 -31.91 -26.04 19.38
CA LYS A 32 -30.84 -26.98 19.69
C LYS A 32 -31.11 -28.26 18.88
N ASN A 33 -30.51 -28.37 17.69
CA ASN A 33 -30.41 -29.63 16.97
C ASN A 33 -29.54 -30.58 17.80
N LYS A 34 -30.16 -31.30 18.75
CA LYS A 34 -29.55 -32.44 19.43
C LYS A 34 -29.30 -33.52 18.37
N ASN A 35 -28.04 -33.94 18.29
CA ASN A 35 -27.57 -35.19 17.68
C ASN A 35 -28.11 -35.53 16.29
N LYS A 36 -27.49 -34.94 15.27
CA LYS A 36 -27.12 -35.72 14.09
C LYS A 36 -25.61 -35.95 14.12
N GLN A 37 -25.16 -36.84 15.00
CA GLN A 37 -23.86 -37.49 14.82
C GLN A 37 -23.97 -38.27 13.51
N LYS A 38 -23.58 -37.63 12.40
CA LYS A 38 -23.39 -38.35 11.15
C LYS A 38 -22.33 -39.40 11.43
N ALA A 39 -22.69 -40.68 11.28
CA ALA A 39 -21.75 -41.78 11.29
C ALA A 39 -20.53 -41.37 10.45
N LYS A 40 -19.33 -41.49 11.04
CA LYS A 40 -18.09 -41.28 10.32
C LYS A 40 -17.91 -42.46 9.35
N GLY A 41 -18.72 -42.48 8.29
CA GLY A 41 -18.48 -43.34 7.15
C GLY A 41 -17.12 -42.98 6.59
N ASP A 42 -16.32 -44.00 6.30
CA ASP A 42 -15.05 -43.93 5.60
C ASP A 42 -15.21 -43.15 4.30
N LYS A 43 -15.02 -41.83 4.40
CA LYS A 43 -14.88 -40.97 3.22
C LYS A 43 -13.45 -41.17 2.73
N PRO A 44 -13.22 -41.36 1.42
CA PRO A 44 -11.91 -41.65 0.84
C PRO A 44 -11.06 -40.37 0.75
N ASN A 45 -10.98 -39.59 1.83
CA ASN A 45 -10.20 -38.38 1.92
C ASN A 45 -9.34 -38.42 3.19
N LYS A 46 -8.31 -39.27 3.15
CA LYS A 46 -7.33 -39.42 4.22
C LYS A 46 -6.72 -38.04 4.51
N PRO A 47 -6.82 -37.52 5.74
CA PRO A 47 -6.35 -36.17 6.10
C PRO A 47 -4.86 -35.97 5.81
N GLU A 48 -4.06 -37.04 5.81
CA GLU A 48 -2.64 -37.04 5.47
C GLU A 48 -2.37 -36.58 4.03
N ILE A 49 -3.11 -37.11 3.05
CA ILE A 49 -2.95 -36.73 1.63
C ILE A 49 -3.29 -35.25 1.43
N ARG A 50 -4.30 -34.75 2.15
CA ARG A 50 -4.69 -33.35 2.13
C ARG A 50 -3.64 -32.44 2.76
N ASN A 51 -2.98 -32.90 3.82
CA ASN A 51 -1.90 -32.17 4.48
C ASN A 51 -0.65 -32.11 3.60
N LEU A 52 -0.30 -33.19 2.90
CA LEU A 52 0.80 -33.21 1.92
C LEU A 52 0.55 -32.21 0.78
N LYS A 53 -0.63 -32.26 0.14
CA LYS A 53 -1.01 -31.30 -0.91
C LYS A 53 -0.99 -29.85 -0.45
N ARG A 54 -1.37 -29.58 0.80
CA ARG A 54 -1.28 -28.22 1.38
C ARG A 54 0.16 -27.77 1.57
N LYS A 55 1.05 -28.66 2.05
CA LYS A 55 2.48 -28.35 2.20
C LYS A 55 3.14 -28.07 0.86
N GLU A 56 2.87 -28.90 -0.16
CA GLU A 56 3.36 -28.68 -1.53
C GLU A 56 2.90 -27.33 -2.09
N LYS A 57 1.60 -27.02 -1.96
CA LYS A 57 1.06 -25.74 -2.41
C LYS A 57 1.66 -24.55 -1.65
N ALA A 58 1.84 -24.67 -0.33
CA ALA A 58 2.47 -23.63 0.48
C ALA A 58 3.93 -23.39 0.09
N ALA A 59 4.67 -24.46 -0.22
CA ALA A 59 6.05 -24.36 -0.70
C ALA A 59 6.12 -23.66 -2.08
N GLN A 60 5.22 -24.00 -3.00
CA GLN A 60 5.14 -23.34 -4.30
C GLN A 60 4.76 -21.86 -4.19
N GLU A 61 3.78 -21.52 -3.34
CA GLU A 61 3.40 -20.12 -3.09
C GLU A 61 4.53 -19.32 -2.43
N ALA A 62 5.30 -19.93 -1.52
CA ALA A 62 6.47 -19.29 -0.90
C ALA A 62 7.54 -18.96 -1.96
N ALA A 63 7.86 -19.93 -2.83
CA ALA A 63 8.82 -19.73 -3.91
C ALA A 63 8.37 -18.64 -4.91
N GLN A 64 7.08 -18.58 -5.25
CA GLN A 64 6.54 -17.52 -6.11
C GLN A 64 6.59 -16.15 -5.43
N ARG A 65 6.27 -16.06 -4.13
CA ARG A 65 6.35 -14.80 -3.36
C ARG A 65 7.78 -14.29 -3.28
N GLU A 66 8.76 -15.18 -3.13
CA GLU A 66 10.17 -14.80 -3.09
C GLU A 66 10.64 -14.21 -4.43
N LYS A 67 10.28 -14.85 -5.56
CA LYS A 67 10.56 -14.31 -6.89
C LYS A 67 9.97 -12.92 -7.09
N VAL A 68 8.69 -12.73 -6.75
CA VAL A 68 8.02 -11.44 -6.86
C VAL A 68 8.66 -10.38 -5.96
N ARG A 69 9.12 -10.74 -4.76
CA ARG A 69 9.85 -9.82 -3.86
C ARG A 69 11.19 -9.42 -4.48
N ALA A 70 11.96 -10.38 -4.97
CA ALA A 70 13.26 -10.12 -5.59
C ALA A 70 13.13 -9.22 -6.84
N GLU A 71 12.14 -9.46 -7.68
CA GLU A 71 11.84 -8.62 -8.86
C GLU A 71 11.45 -7.19 -8.44
N ARG A 72 10.59 -7.04 -7.42
CA ARG A 72 10.20 -5.72 -6.90
C ARG A 72 11.41 -4.96 -6.36
N ASP A 73 12.25 -5.62 -5.57
CA ASP A 73 13.44 -5.01 -4.99
C ASP A 73 14.45 -4.61 -6.06
N ALA A 74 14.62 -5.42 -7.10
CA ALA A 74 15.45 -5.09 -8.25
C ALA A 74 14.93 -3.86 -9.01
N GLN A 75 13.61 -3.78 -9.25
CA GLN A 75 13.00 -2.63 -9.91
C GLN A 75 13.16 -1.34 -9.08
N VAL A 76 12.95 -1.42 -7.76
CA VAL A 76 13.13 -0.28 -6.86
C VAL A 76 14.59 0.19 -6.85
N LYS A 77 15.56 -0.73 -6.80
CA LYS A 77 16.98 -0.41 -6.90
C LYS A 77 17.32 0.28 -8.23
N ALA A 78 16.83 -0.26 -9.34
CA ALA A 78 17.03 0.31 -10.67
C ALA A 78 16.43 1.73 -10.79
N TYR A 79 15.20 1.93 -10.29
CA TYR A 79 14.56 3.23 -10.26
C TYR A 79 15.34 4.25 -9.44
N LYS A 80 15.77 3.87 -8.22
CA LYS A 80 16.58 4.72 -7.34
C LYS A 80 17.90 5.11 -8.00
N LYS A 81 18.57 4.16 -8.67
CA LYS A 81 19.82 4.43 -9.42
C LYS A 81 19.57 5.44 -10.54
N LYS A 82 18.57 5.21 -11.40
CA LYS A 82 18.19 6.14 -12.48
C LYS A 82 17.86 7.53 -11.95
N ARG A 83 17.12 7.61 -10.83
CA ARG A 83 16.78 8.90 -10.20
C ARG A 83 18.03 9.64 -9.72
N LEU A 84 18.95 8.95 -9.04
CA LEU A 84 20.19 9.56 -8.56
C LEU A 84 21.08 10.03 -9.71
N GLU A 85 21.22 9.25 -10.78
CA GLU A 85 21.97 9.64 -11.98
C GLU A 85 21.37 10.89 -12.64
N LYS A 86 20.03 10.93 -12.81
CA LYS A 86 19.31 12.12 -13.31
C LYS A 86 19.53 13.34 -12.42
N THR A 87 19.36 13.19 -11.11
CA THR A 87 19.56 14.31 -10.17
C THR A 87 21.01 14.81 -10.20
N LYS A 88 22.00 13.90 -10.27
CA LYS A 88 23.41 14.29 -10.43
C LYS A 88 23.65 15.05 -11.73
N ALA A 89 23.07 14.60 -12.85
CA ALA A 89 23.19 15.28 -14.13
C ALA A 89 22.55 16.69 -14.10
N ILE A 90 21.36 16.80 -13.51
CA ILE A 90 20.65 18.08 -13.34
C ILE A 90 21.44 19.03 -12.44
N ASN A 91 21.98 18.56 -11.32
CA ASN A 91 22.78 19.39 -10.41
C ASN A 91 24.11 19.85 -11.02
N LYS A 92 24.67 19.11 -11.98
CA LYS A 92 25.86 19.56 -12.73
C LYS A 92 25.51 20.68 -13.73
N ARG A 93 24.35 20.56 -14.37
CA ARG A 93 23.87 21.53 -15.38
C ARG A 93 23.25 22.78 -14.76
N THR A 94 22.64 22.64 -13.58
CA THR A 94 21.86 23.69 -12.93
C THR A 94 22.20 23.79 -11.45
N HIS A 95 22.27 25.02 -10.94
CA HIS A 95 22.37 25.32 -9.52
C HIS A 95 21.01 25.86 -9.04
N LYS A 96 20.37 25.16 -8.08
CA LYS A 96 19.02 25.51 -7.58
C LYS A 96 17.97 25.69 -8.70
N GLY A 97 18.05 24.87 -9.75
CA GLY A 97 17.14 24.95 -10.89
C GLY A 97 17.47 26.04 -11.92
N GLN A 98 18.49 26.87 -11.67
CA GLN A 98 18.99 27.85 -12.63
C GLN A 98 20.19 27.28 -13.39
N PRO A 99 20.32 27.48 -14.72
CA PRO A 99 21.49 27.05 -15.47
C PRO A 99 22.78 27.65 -14.89
N LEU A 100 23.83 26.83 -14.80
CA LEU A 100 25.13 27.31 -14.32
C LEU A 100 25.72 28.31 -15.32
N MET A 101 26.50 29.30 -14.86
CA MET A 101 26.98 30.45 -15.67
C MET A 101 27.44 30.11 -17.10
N LYS A 102 28.20 29.01 -17.28
CA LYS A 102 28.67 28.55 -18.61
C LYS A 102 27.52 28.17 -19.54
N ASP A 103 26.56 27.39 -19.03
CA ASP A 103 25.39 26.95 -19.79
C ASP A 103 24.32 28.05 -19.90
N ARG A 104 24.23 28.93 -18.89
CA ARG A 104 23.34 30.10 -18.88
C ARG A 104 23.73 31.09 -19.98
N MET A 105 25.02 31.33 -20.18
CA MET A 105 25.51 32.20 -21.23
C MET A 105 25.17 31.65 -22.62
N GLN A 106 25.34 30.36 -22.86
CA GLN A 106 24.90 29.73 -24.12
C GLN A 106 23.38 29.80 -24.31
N LEU A 107 22.61 29.59 -23.24
CA LEU A 107 21.16 29.74 -23.29
C LEU A 107 20.76 31.17 -23.67
N LEU A 108 21.40 32.18 -23.07
CA LEU A 108 21.17 33.59 -23.38
C LEU A 108 21.56 33.93 -24.83
N LEU A 109 22.71 33.46 -25.30
CA LEU A 109 23.15 33.66 -26.69
C LEU A 109 22.17 33.03 -27.68
N LYS A 110 21.70 31.80 -27.39
CA LYS A 110 20.68 31.13 -28.19
C LYS A 110 19.36 31.90 -28.21
N GLN A 111 18.91 32.40 -27.05
CA GLN A 111 17.71 33.24 -26.98
C GLN A 111 17.84 34.51 -27.83
N ILE A 112 19.01 35.15 -27.81
CA ILE A 112 19.29 36.33 -28.64
C ILE A 112 19.27 35.96 -30.13
N GLU A 113 19.89 34.84 -30.52
CA GLU A 113 19.84 34.36 -31.91
C GLU A 113 18.42 34.03 -32.35
N ASP A 114 17.65 33.32 -31.54
CA ASP A 114 16.25 32.97 -31.82
C ASP A 114 15.37 34.24 -31.92
N MET A 115 15.64 35.26 -31.09
CA MET A 115 14.99 36.58 -31.15
C MET A 115 15.39 37.41 -32.38
N LYS A 116 16.56 37.17 -32.98
CA LYS A 116 17.01 37.86 -34.19
C LYS A 116 16.55 37.19 -35.48
N ARG A 117 16.17 35.92 -35.40
CA ARG A 117 15.68 35.12 -36.54
C ARG A 117 14.17 35.23 -36.72
N ASN A 118 13.45 35.62 -35.67
CA ASN A 118 12.05 36.06 -35.71
C ASN A 118 11.98 37.58 -35.90
#